data_AF-A0A0M2UXQ6-F1
#
_entry.id   AF-A0A0M2UXQ6-F1
#
_cell.length_a   1.000
_cell.length_b   1.000
_cell.length_c   1.000
_cell.angle_alpha   90.00
_cell.angle_beta   90.00
_cell.angle_gamma   90.00
#
_symmetry.space_group_name_H-M   'P 1'
#
loop_
_entity.id
_entity.type
_entity.pdbx_description
1 polymer ?
#
loop_
_entity_poly.entity_id
_entity_poly.type
_entity_poly.pdbx_seq_one_letter_code
_entity_poly.pdbx_strand_id
1 'polypeptide(L)'
;MAIRNALTVAAGHTFIILIKEAFPLNVLNAVKSCPEVCAIFCATANPVQVIVAETGQGRGVLGVIDGYRPKGVEGENDIRERRQLLRKIGYKL
;
A
#
# COMPACT_ATOMS: atom_id res chain seq x y z
N MET A 1 -9.94 12.77 -5.30
CA MET A 1 -9.62 12.00 -4.07
C MET A 1 -8.14 12.07 -3.72
N ALA A 2 -7.21 11.81 -4.65
CA ALA A 2 -5.76 11.85 -4.36
C ALA A 2 -5.29 13.21 -3.78
N ILE A 3 -5.67 14.32 -4.42
CA ILE A 3 -5.37 15.69 -3.95
C ILE A 3 -5.88 15.91 -2.52
N ARG A 4 -7.15 15.56 -2.25
CA ARG A 4 -7.75 15.70 -0.92
C ARG A 4 -6.95 14.92 0.13
N ASN A 5 -6.58 13.67 -0.16
CA ASN A 5 -5.81 12.86 0.78
C ASN A 5 -4.40 13.43 1.00
N ALA A 6 -3.74 13.93 -0.05
CA ALA A 6 -2.42 14.53 0.05
C ALA A 6 -2.46 15.82 0.89
N LEU A 7 -3.50 16.64 0.72
CA LEU A 7 -3.75 17.82 1.57
C LEU A 7 -4.08 17.45 3.02
N THR A 8 -4.75 16.31 3.26
CA THR A 8 -5.00 15.83 4.63
C THR A 8 -3.71 15.38 5.32
N VAL A 9 -2.84 14.63 4.60
CA VAL A 9 -1.53 14.20 5.12
C VAL A 9 -0.61 15.41 5.33
N ALA A 10 -0.63 16.37 4.40
CA ALA A 10 0.10 17.64 4.46
C ALA A 10 1.60 17.53 4.76
N ALA A 11 2.23 16.41 4.39
CA ALA A 11 3.66 16.22 4.51
C ALA A 11 4.35 16.55 3.19
N GLY A 12 5.42 17.34 3.25
CA GLY A 12 6.21 17.71 2.07
C GLY A 12 6.80 16.48 1.38
N HIS A 13 6.95 16.54 0.05
CA HIS A 13 7.51 15.46 -0.77
C HIS A 13 6.80 14.10 -0.61
N THR A 14 5.50 14.13 -0.33
CA THR A 14 4.66 12.94 -0.34
C THR A 14 3.76 12.93 -1.58
N PHE A 15 3.49 11.74 -2.09
CA PHE A 15 2.57 11.55 -3.21
C PHE A 15 1.56 10.44 -2.88
N ILE A 16 0.38 10.53 -3.48
CA ILE A 16 -0.69 9.54 -3.34
C ILE A 16 -1.18 9.18 -4.73
N ILE A 17 -1.07 7.90 -5.08
CA ILE A 17 -1.64 7.34 -6.32
C ILE A 17 -2.91 6.59 -5.95
N LEU A 18 -4.01 6.94 -6.60
CA LEU A 18 -5.24 6.14 -6.56
C LEU A 18 -5.43 5.50 -7.94
N ILE A 19 -5.45 4.18 -7.97
CA ILE A 19 -5.67 3.40 -9.19
C ILE A 19 -7.02 2.67 -9.13
N LYS A 20 -7.64 2.50 -10.29
CA LYS A 20 -8.82 1.65 -10.50
C LYS A 20 -8.54 0.80 -11.74
N GLU A 21 -9.12 -0.40 -11.80
CA GLU A 21 -8.95 -1.33 -12.94
C GLU A 21 -7.50 -1.80 -13.14
N ALA A 22 -6.68 -1.67 -12.10
CA ALA A 22 -5.32 -2.18 -12.02
C ALA A 22 -5.02 -2.54 -10.56
N PHE A 23 -4.08 -3.46 -10.36
CA PHE A 23 -3.53 -3.78 -9.04
C PHE A 23 -2.18 -3.10 -8.83
N PRO A 24 -1.78 -2.80 -7.59
CA PRO A 24 -0.45 -2.29 -7.30
C PRO A 24 0.67 -3.11 -7.95
N LEU A 25 0.53 -4.44 -7.98
CA LEU A 25 1.49 -5.36 -8.60
C LEU A 25 1.81 -5.00 -10.06
N ASN A 26 0.85 -4.43 -10.81
CA ASN A 26 1.04 -4.07 -12.21
C ASN A 26 1.96 -2.86 -12.41
N VAL A 27 2.04 -1.95 -11.43
CA VAL A 27 2.70 -0.64 -11.59
C VAL A 27 3.82 -0.38 -10.58
N LEU A 28 3.88 -1.15 -9.48
CA LEU A 28 4.78 -0.89 -8.36
C LEU A 28 6.25 -0.83 -8.78
N ASN A 29 6.67 -1.66 -9.74
CA ASN A 29 8.05 -1.64 -10.23
C ASN A 29 8.37 -0.36 -11.01
N ALA A 30 7.44 0.14 -11.83
CA ALA A 30 7.63 1.39 -12.56
C ALA A 30 7.75 2.59 -11.61
N VAL A 31 6.93 2.61 -10.54
CA VAL A 31 7.01 3.66 -9.51
C VAL A 31 8.36 3.58 -8.77
N LYS A 32 8.80 2.39 -8.37
CA LYS A 32 10.11 2.20 -7.71
C LYS A 32 11.30 2.57 -8.60
N SER A 33 11.17 2.39 -9.92
CA SER A 33 12.25 2.74 -10.87
C SER A 33 12.31 4.23 -11.21
N CYS A 34 11.33 5.03 -10.79
CA CYS A 34 11.34 6.48 -11.00
C CYS A 34 12.49 7.10 -10.18
N PRO A 35 13.46 7.80 -10.81
CA PRO A 35 14.62 8.34 -10.11
C PRO A 35 14.29 9.27 -8.93
N GLU A 36 13.14 9.96 -9.00
CA GLU A 36 12.66 10.89 -7.98
C GLU A 36 11.98 10.21 -6.77
N VAL A 37 11.69 8.91 -6.86
CA VAL A 37 10.94 8.20 -5.81
C VAL A 37 11.91 7.62 -4.78
N CYS A 38 11.94 8.24 -3.59
CA CYS A 38 12.78 7.77 -2.49
C CYS A 38 12.25 6.50 -1.82
N ALA A 39 10.94 6.41 -1.60
CA ALA A 39 10.31 5.30 -0.88
C ALA A 39 8.82 5.17 -1.22
N ILE A 40 8.29 3.97 -1.00
CA ILE A 40 6.85 3.67 -1.06
C ILE A 40 6.43 3.13 0.31
N PHE A 41 5.57 3.87 1.01
CA PHE A 41 5.11 3.49 2.35
C PHE A 41 4.07 2.35 2.35
N CYS A 42 3.17 2.34 1.36
CA CYS A 42 2.07 1.38 1.27
C CYS A 42 1.54 1.29 -0.16
N ALA A 43 1.03 0.13 -0.57
CA ALA A 43 0.25 -0.02 -1.78
C ALA A 43 -0.80 -1.13 -1.59
N THR A 44 -2.03 -0.74 -1.24
CA THR A 44 -3.08 -1.65 -0.75
C THR A 44 -4.47 -1.23 -1.22
N ALA A 45 -5.43 -2.15 -1.13
CA ALA A 45 -6.86 -1.88 -1.23
C ALA A 45 -7.59 -2.03 0.12
N ASN A 46 -6.85 -2.36 1.20
CA ASN A 46 -7.39 -2.41 2.55
C ASN A 46 -7.71 -1.00 3.08
N PRO A 47 -8.51 -0.89 4.16
CA PRO A 47 -8.55 0.33 4.95
C PRO A 47 -7.12 0.73 5.37
N VAL A 48 -6.77 1.99 5.17
CA VAL A 48 -5.41 2.50 5.43
C VAL A 48 -5.45 3.77 6.26
N GLN A 49 -4.51 3.88 7.20
CA GLN A 49 -4.25 5.09 7.96
C GLN A 49 -2.79 5.50 7.81
N VAL A 50 -2.52 6.80 7.75
CA VAL A 50 -1.15 7.36 7.68
C VAL A 50 -0.84 7.98 9.04
N ILE A 51 0.28 7.56 9.64
CA ILE A 51 0.78 8.12 10.90
C ILE A 51 1.65 9.32 10.56
N VAL A 52 1.20 10.51 10.96
CA VAL A 52 1.88 11.78 10.69
C VAL A 52 2.40 12.37 11.99
N ALA A 53 3.67 12.75 12.00
CA ALA A 53 4.24 13.59 13.05
C ALA A 53 4.29 15.04 12.57
N GLU A 54 4.03 15.97 13.48
CA GLU A 54 4.06 17.40 13.23
C GLU A 54 5.04 18.09 14.18
N THR A 55 5.78 19.04 13.64
CA THR A 55 6.68 19.95 14.37
C THR A 55 6.38 21.38 13.95
N GLY A 56 7.04 22.37 14.58
CA GLY A 56 6.93 23.77 14.15
C GLY A 56 7.37 24.04 12.70
N GLN A 57 8.18 23.15 12.09
CA GLN A 57 8.61 23.29 10.70
C GLN A 57 7.59 22.69 9.70
N GLY A 58 6.89 21.62 10.07
CA GLY A 58 5.98 20.92 9.18
C GLY A 58 5.71 19.48 9.59
N ARG A 59 5.20 18.69 8.64
CA ARG A 59 4.74 17.31 8.85
C ARG A 59 5.59 16.29 8.09
N GLY A 60 5.75 15.12 8.71
CA GLY A 60 6.42 13.95 8.12
C GLY A 60 5.63 12.67 8.35
N VAL A 61 5.71 11.74 7.39
CA VAL A 61 5.10 10.41 7.50
C VAL A 61 6.03 9.49 8.29
N LEU A 62 5.54 8.98 9.43
CA LEU A 62 6.28 8.02 10.25
C LEU A 62 5.98 6.57 9.86
N GLY A 63 4.80 6.31 9.31
CA GLY A 63 4.39 4.96 8.93
C GLY A 63 2.95 4.88 8.48
N VAL A 64 2.50 3.65 8.23
CA VAL A 64 1.15 3.33 7.78
C VAL A 64 0.56 2.19 8.59
N ILE A 65 -0.76 2.20 8.74
CA ILE A 65 -1.53 1.07 9.23
C ILE A 65 -2.30 0.52 8.02
N ASP A 66 -1.87 -0.63 7.49
CA ASP A 66 -2.47 -1.31 6.34
C ASP A 66 -3.34 -2.47 6.82
N GLY A 67 -4.65 -2.26 6.81
CA GLY A 67 -5.63 -3.26 7.21
C GLY A 67 -5.60 -3.57 8.71
N TYR A 68 -5.60 -4.86 9.03
CA TYR A 68 -5.84 -5.36 10.38
C TYR A 68 -4.71 -6.27 10.85
N ARG A 69 -4.56 -6.40 12.17
CA ARG A 69 -3.60 -7.32 12.79
C ARG A 69 -3.90 -8.79 12.42
N PRO A 70 -2.88 -9.66 12.33
CA PRO A 70 -3.09 -11.09 12.09
C PRO A 70 -3.95 -11.72 13.18
N LYS A 71 -4.79 -12.70 12.80
CA LYS A 71 -5.67 -13.45 13.71
C LYS A 71 -5.08 -14.80 14.17
N GLY A 72 -4.02 -15.26 13.54
CA GLY A 72 -3.40 -16.57 13.77
C GLY A 72 -2.39 -16.92 12.69
N VAL A 73 -1.98 -18.18 12.67
CA VAL A 73 -1.07 -18.75 11.66
C VAL A 73 -1.87 -19.64 10.72
N GLU A 74 -1.55 -19.62 9.42
CA GLU A 74 -2.22 -20.46 8.42
C GLU A 74 -1.95 -21.95 8.67
N GLY A 75 -3.00 -22.77 8.57
CA GLY A 75 -2.89 -24.24 8.59
C GLY A 75 -2.71 -24.84 7.19
N GLU A 76 -2.59 -26.17 7.11
CA GLU A 76 -2.41 -26.86 5.83
C GLU A 76 -3.55 -26.60 4.83
N ASN A 77 -4.77 -26.46 5.33
CA ASN A 77 -5.92 -26.19 4.47
C ASN A 77 -5.88 -24.78 3.88
N ASP A 78 -5.57 -23.78 4.70
CA ASP A 78 -5.41 -22.38 4.26
C ASP A 78 -4.31 -22.27 3.19
N ILE A 79 -3.21 -23.00 3.37
CA ILE A 79 -2.11 -23.07 2.39
C ILE A 79 -2.60 -23.64 1.05
N ARG A 80 -3.38 -24.73 1.08
CA ARG A 80 -3.98 -25.31 -0.15
C ARG A 80 -4.89 -24.30 -0.83
N GLU A 81 -5.76 -23.65 -0.08
CA GLU A 81 -6.72 -22.68 -0.58
C GLU A 81 -6.05 -21.46 -1.22
N ARG A 82 -5.08 -20.82 -0.56
CA ARG A 82 -4.41 -19.65 -1.15
C ARG A 82 -3.60 -20.01 -2.41
N ARG A 83 -3.03 -21.21 -2.47
CA ARG A 83 -2.32 -21.68 -3.67
C ARG A 83 -3.28 -21.96 -4.83
N GLN A 84 -4.42 -22.60 -4.55
CA GLN A 84 -5.47 -22.82 -5.55
C GLN A 84 -6.06 -21.50 -6.04
N LEU A 85 -6.28 -20.53 -5.14
CA LEU A 85 -6.75 -19.21 -5.51
C LEU A 85 -5.84 -18.58 -6.57
N LEU A 86 -4.52 -18.51 -6.32
CA LEU A 86 -3.56 -17.92 -7.27
C LEU A 86 -3.59 -18.58 -8.66
N ARG A 87 -3.83 -19.89 -8.74
CA ARG A 87 -4.02 -20.59 -10.03
C ARG A 87 -5.35 -20.24 -10.68
N LYS A 88 -6.43 -20.21 -9.90
CA LYS A 88 -7.78 -19.85 -10.38
C LYS A 88 -7.83 -18.43 -10.95
N ILE A 89 -7.10 -17.49 -10.35
CA ILE A 89 -6.98 -16.11 -10.84
C ILE A 89 -5.86 -15.93 -11.88
N GLY A 90 -5.24 -17.01 -12.36
CA GLY A 90 -4.29 -16.99 -13.48
C GLY A 90 -2.88 -16.47 -13.18
N TYR A 91 -2.53 -16.28 -11.90
CA TYR A 91 -1.21 -15.76 -11.50
C TYR A 91 -0.14 -16.84 -11.34
N LYS A 92 -0.54 -18.12 -11.26
CA LYS A 92 0.35 -19.27 -11.17
C LYS A 92 -0.15 -20.40 -12.06
N LEU A 93 0.78 -21.16 -12.64
CA LEU A 93 0.52 -22.40 -13.36
C LEU A 93 0.48 -23.59 -12.39
#